data_AF-A0AAW2QS14-F1
#
_entry.id   AF-A0AAW2QS14-F1
#
_cell.length_a   1.000
_cell.length_b   1.000
_cell.length_c   1.000
_cell.angle_alpha   90.00
_cell.angle_beta   90.00
_cell.angle_gamma   90.00
#
_symmetry.space_group_name_H-M   'P 1'
#
loop_
_entity.id
_entity.type
_entity.pdbx_description
1 polymer ?
#
loop_
_entity_poly.entity_id
_entity_poly.type
_entity_poly.pdbx_seq_one_letter_code
_entity_poly.pdbx_strand_id
1 'polypeptide(L)'
;MASSSNATHVAVAGDARTGIDAVNSRIQLFESSNMVMISAPLNGNNWLTWSQSVKIVLEGKDKVGFIDGLEIKPAKGFVEYKQWRITDSVVRTWILSTVSKDIVNAILYALSA
;
A
#
# COMPACT_ATOMS: atom_id res chain seq x y z
N MET A 1 -48.01 36.43 20.93
CA MET A 1 -46.63 36.90 20.68
C MET A 1 -45.67 35.81 21.13
N ALA A 2 -44.74 35.43 20.25
CA ALA A 2 -43.62 34.47 20.36
C ALA A 2 -44.01 33.00 20.69
N SER A 3 -44.04 32.05 19.73
CA SER A 3 -42.95 31.42 18.97
C SER A 3 -41.96 30.57 19.79
N SER A 4 -42.16 29.24 19.70
CA SER A 4 -41.23 28.17 19.28
C SER A 4 -39.74 28.25 19.69
N SER A 5 -39.17 27.16 20.22
CA SER A 5 -38.44 26.17 19.39
C SER A 5 -37.63 25.16 20.19
N ASN A 6 -37.77 23.89 19.78
CA ASN A 6 -36.94 22.73 20.09
C ASN A 6 -35.48 22.94 19.63
N ALA A 7 -34.50 22.49 20.42
CA ALA A 7 -33.15 22.23 19.95
C ALA A 7 -32.99 20.74 19.64
N THR A 8 -33.06 20.43 18.36
CA THR A 8 -32.69 19.16 17.75
C THR A 8 -31.21 18.85 17.98
N HIS A 9 -30.93 17.65 18.50
CA HIS A 9 -29.61 17.02 18.54
C HIS A 9 -29.13 16.75 17.09
N VAL A 10 -28.22 17.58 16.60
CA VAL A 10 -27.63 17.46 15.25
C VAL A 10 -26.74 16.21 15.20
N ALA A 11 -27.11 15.28 14.32
CA ALA A 11 -26.23 14.20 13.90
C ALA A 11 -25.04 14.78 13.12
N VAL A 12 -23.82 14.42 13.53
CA VAL A 12 -22.60 14.79 12.80
C VAL A 12 -22.61 14.07 11.45
N ALA A 13 -22.88 14.82 10.38
CA ALA A 13 -22.68 14.37 9.01
C ALA A 13 -21.18 14.16 8.79
N GLY A 14 -20.77 12.95 8.40
CA GLY A 14 -19.40 12.68 7.99
C GLY A 14 -19.01 13.58 6.82
N ASP A 15 -17.95 14.37 7.00
CA ASP A 15 -17.51 15.39 6.04
C ASP A 15 -17.04 14.73 4.73
N ALA A 16 -17.70 15.08 3.62
CA ALA A 16 -17.40 14.54 2.30
C ALA A 16 -15.99 14.91 1.80
N ARG A 17 -15.37 15.98 2.34
CA ARG A 17 -13.98 16.36 2.02
C ARG A 17 -12.99 15.25 2.37
N THR A 18 -13.16 14.61 3.53
CA THR A 18 -12.27 13.55 4.00
C THR A 18 -12.33 12.30 3.10
N GLY A 19 -13.47 12.05 2.48
CA GLY A 19 -13.65 10.94 1.53
C GLY A 19 -12.89 11.15 0.23
N ILE A 20 -12.88 12.36 -0.32
CA ILE A 20 -12.20 12.70 -1.57
C ILE A 20 -10.68 12.66 -1.38
N ASP A 21 -10.17 13.19 -0.27
CA ASP A 21 -8.72 13.17 0.04
C ASP A 21 -8.19 11.74 0.20
N ALA A 22 -8.99 10.86 0.83
CA ALA A 22 -8.65 9.45 0.95
C ALA A 22 -8.66 8.73 -0.41
N VAL A 23 -9.61 9.06 -1.29
CA VAL A 23 -9.66 8.51 -2.66
C VAL A 23 -8.45 8.98 -3.48
N ASN A 24 -8.13 10.27 -3.44
CA ASN A 24 -6.97 10.84 -4.14
C ASN A 24 -5.65 10.23 -3.63
N SER A 25 -5.52 10.05 -2.31
CA SER A 25 -4.36 9.37 -1.71
C SER A 25 -4.22 7.92 -2.20
N ARG A 26 -5.34 7.21 -2.38
CA ARG A 26 -5.33 5.84 -2.92
C ARG A 26 -4.95 5.81 -4.39
N ILE A 27 -5.49 6.72 -5.20
CA ILE A 27 -5.14 6.86 -6.62
C ILE A 27 -3.65 7.15 -6.75
N GLN A 28 -3.10 8.08 -5.97
CA GLN A 28 -1.67 8.41 -6.00
C GLN A 28 -0.78 7.22 -5.61
N LEU A 29 -1.18 6.42 -4.62
CA LEU A 29 -0.49 5.17 -4.28
C LEU A 29 -0.49 4.18 -5.46
N PHE A 30 -1.62 3.99 -6.14
CA PHE A 30 -1.71 3.13 -7.32
C PHE A 30 -0.99 3.71 -8.54
N GLU A 31 -0.99 5.01 -8.77
CA GLU A 31 -0.28 5.61 -9.90
C GLU A 31 1.24 5.54 -9.71
N SER A 32 1.72 5.68 -8.46
CA SER A 32 3.12 5.43 -8.12
C SER A 32 3.55 3.96 -8.30
N SER A 33 2.60 3.04 -8.48
CA SER A 33 2.83 1.62 -8.80
C SER A 33 3.23 1.36 -10.24
N ASN A 34 2.81 2.22 -11.16
CA ASN A 34 3.06 2.06 -12.59
C ASN A 34 4.49 2.45 -12.98
N MET A 35 5.23 3.08 -12.04
CA MET A 35 6.61 3.50 -12.25
C MET A 35 7.57 2.39 -11.80
N VAL A 36 7.69 1.34 -12.63
CA VAL A 36 8.69 0.28 -12.45
C VAL A 36 10.07 0.90 -12.66
N MET A 37 10.73 1.27 -11.56
CA MET A 37 12.03 1.93 -11.55
C MET A 37 13.20 0.95 -11.35
N ILE A 38 12.95 -0.36 -11.45
CA ILE A 38 14.01 -1.38 -11.34
C ILE A 38 14.39 -1.83 -12.74
N SER A 39 15.63 -1.54 -13.15
CA SER A 39 16.08 -1.82 -14.53
C SER A 39 16.22 -3.31 -14.85
N ALA A 40 16.31 -4.17 -13.82
CA ALA A 40 16.45 -5.62 -13.98
C ALA A 40 15.56 -6.38 -12.98
N PRO A 41 14.61 -7.22 -13.46
CA PRO A 41 13.87 -8.11 -12.59
C PRO A 41 14.77 -9.10 -11.85
N LEU A 42 14.34 -9.59 -10.69
CA LEU A 42 15.01 -10.67 -9.98
C LEU A 42 15.04 -11.91 -10.89
N ASN A 43 16.24 -12.44 -11.16
CA ASN A 43 16.46 -13.55 -12.10
C ASN A 43 17.26 -14.72 -11.49
N GLY A 44 17.41 -14.74 -10.16
CA GLY A 44 18.08 -15.79 -9.40
C GLY A 44 19.57 -15.51 -9.18
N ASN A 45 20.21 -14.79 -10.10
CA ASN A 45 21.65 -14.50 -10.04
C ASN A 45 21.96 -13.06 -9.56
N ASN A 46 20.95 -12.19 -9.50
CA ASN A 46 21.11 -10.76 -9.21
C ASN A 46 20.50 -10.31 -7.88
N TRP A 47 20.32 -11.21 -6.91
CA TRP A 47 19.65 -10.91 -5.63
C TRP A 47 20.21 -9.66 -4.93
N LEU A 48 21.54 -9.53 -4.82
CA LEU A 48 22.16 -8.41 -4.11
C LEU A 48 21.82 -7.07 -4.77
N THR A 49 22.00 -6.96 -6.09
CA THR A 49 21.70 -5.76 -6.85
C THR A 49 20.20 -5.45 -6.87
N TRP A 50 19.36 -6.48 -7.01
CA TRP A 50 17.91 -6.34 -7.00
C TRP A 50 17.39 -5.86 -5.64
N SER A 51 17.83 -6.49 -4.55
CA SER A 51 17.37 -6.15 -3.19
C SER A 51 17.77 -4.72 -2.79
N GLN A 52 18.98 -4.28 -3.15
CA GLN A 52 19.40 -2.89 -2.96
C GLN A 52 18.53 -1.92 -3.77
N SER A 53 18.22 -2.26 -5.02
CA SER A 53 17.38 -1.43 -5.89
C SER A 53 15.94 -1.31 -5.36
N VAL A 54 15.34 -2.43 -4.93
CA VAL A 54 14.02 -2.44 -4.25
C VAL A 54 14.05 -1.57 -3.01
N LYS A 55 15.10 -1.69 -2.18
CA LYS A 55 15.23 -0.90 -0.95
C LYS A 55 15.28 0.60 -1.24
N ILE A 56 16.12 1.04 -2.18
CA ILE A 56 16.25 2.46 -2.57
C ILE A 56 14.91 3.01 -3.07
N VAL A 57 14.19 2.26 -3.90
CA VAL A 57 12.88 2.69 -4.44
C VAL A 57 11.84 2.82 -3.31
N LEU A 58 11.86 1.93 -2.32
CA LEU A 58 10.95 1.98 -1.17
C LEU A 58 11.32 3.07 -0.17
N GLU A 59 12.62 3.32 0.05
CA GLU A 59 13.13 4.45 0.85
C GLU A 59 12.67 5.78 0.23
N GLY A 60 12.79 5.95 -1.09
CA GLY A 60 12.32 7.13 -1.79
C GLY A 60 10.80 7.35 -1.75
N LYS A 61 10.03 6.32 -1.36
CA LYS A 61 8.56 6.39 -1.20
C LYS A 61 8.12 6.41 0.27
N ASP A 62 9.06 6.40 1.21
CA ASP A 62 8.79 6.26 2.65
C ASP A 62 7.97 5.01 2.96
N LYS A 63 8.35 3.88 2.34
CA LYS A 63 7.68 2.57 2.49
C LYS A 63 8.62 1.43 2.87
N VAL A 64 9.90 1.72 3.14
CA VAL A 64 10.87 0.71 3.59
C VAL A 64 10.45 0.04 4.90
N GLY A 65 9.71 0.78 5.76
CA GLY A 65 9.10 0.29 6.99
C GLY A 65 8.25 -0.99 6.84
N PHE A 66 7.64 -1.18 5.66
CA PHE A 66 6.80 -2.35 5.38
C PHE A 66 7.60 -3.62 5.10
N ILE A 67 8.89 -3.50 4.75
CA ILE A 67 9.76 -4.66 4.45
C ILE A 67 10.73 -4.98 5.59
N ASP A 68 11.17 -3.98 6.35
CA ASP A 68 12.06 -4.16 7.50
C ASP A 68 11.30 -4.43 8.82
N GLY A 69 9.97 -4.30 8.79
CA GLY A 69 9.09 -4.56 9.92
C GLY A 69 8.96 -3.40 10.91
N LEU A 70 9.51 -2.22 10.58
CA LEU A 70 9.36 -1.02 11.41
C LEU A 70 7.92 -0.48 11.37
N GLU A 71 7.20 -0.67 10.26
CA GLU A 71 5.79 -0.31 10.14
C GLU A 71 4.90 -1.40 10.77
N ILE A 72 4.51 -1.17 12.03
CA ILE A 72 3.75 -2.14 12.81
C ILE A 72 2.30 -2.21 12.31
N LYS A 73 1.84 -3.43 12.03
CA LYS A 73 0.44 -3.71 11.68
C LYS A 73 -0.51 -3.25 12.80
N PRO A 74 -1.43 -2.30 12.53
CA PRO A 74 -2.40 -1.86 13.52
C PRO A 74 -3.37 -2.97 13.94
N ALA A 75 -4.01 -2.81 15.09
CA ALA A 75 -5.06 -3.72 15.54
C ALA A 75 -6.28 -3.66 14.60
N LYS A 76 -6.97 -4.79 14.46
CA LYS A 76 -8.20 -4.86 13.65
C LYS A 76 -9.28 -3.96 14.28
N GLY A 77 -10.02 -3.22 13.44
CA GLY A 77 -11.11 -2.33 13.88
C GLY A 77 -10.74 -0.84 13.89
N PHE A 78 -9.44 -0.53 13.82
CA PHE A 78 -8.94 0.83 13.67
C PHE A 78 -8.97 1.29 12.21
N VAL A 79 -9.14 2.59 11.97
CA VAL A 79 -9.20 3.15 10.60
C VAL A 79 -7.86 2.97 9.88
N GLU A 80 -6.77 3.06 10.62
CA GLU A 80 -5.38 2.87 10.20
C GLU A 80 -5.15 1.46 9.69
N TYR A 81 -5.85 0.45 10.21
CA TYR A 81 -5.73 -0.95 9.75
C TYR A 81 -6.09 -1.10 8.27
N LYS A 82 -7.14 -0.41 7.82
CA LYS A 82 -7.57 -0.45 6.42
C LYS A 82 -6.50 0.17 5.53
N GLN A 83 -5.98 1.34 5.92
CA GLN A 83 -4.95 2.04 5.16
C GLN A 83 -3.64 1.24 5.12
N TRP A 84 -3.19 0.73 6.26
CA TRP A 84 -2.02 -0.14 6.35
C TRP A 84 -2.14 -1.36 5.43
N ARG A 85 -3.30 -2.03 5.41
CA ARG A 85 -3.54 -3.18 4.53
C ARG A 85 -3.47 -2.84 3.05
N ILE A 86 -3.99 -1.67 2.66
CA ILE A 86 -3.93 -1.21 1.27
C ILE A 86 -2.46 -0.98 0.89
N THR A 87 -1.72 -0.26 1.74
CA THR A 87 -0.31 0.02 1.51
C THR A 87 0.54 -1.25 1.45
N ASP A 88 0.36 -2.19 2.39
CA ASP A 88 1.04 -3.51 2.38
C ASP A 88 0.76 -4.28 1.08
N SER A 89 -0.49 -4.28 0.60
CA SER A 89 -0.85 -4.95 -0.66
C SER A 89 -0.18 -4.28 -1.87
N VAL A 90 -0.06 -2.94 -1.86
CA VAL A 90 0.59 -2.18 -2.93
C VAL A 90 2.10 -2.42 -2.93
N VAL A 91 2.75 -2.37 -1.77
CA VAL A 91 4.19 -2.66 -1.64
C VAL A 91 4.51 -4.08 -2.11
N ARG A 92 3.71 -5.07 -1.72
CA ARG A 92 3.84 -6.45 -2.22
C ARG A 92 3.69 -6.53 -3.73
N THR A 93 2.72 -5.81 -4.30
CA THR A 93 2.51 -5.76 -5.75
C THR A 93 3.73 -5.18 -6.48
N TRP A 94 4.38 -4.14 -5.93
CA TRP A 94 5.61 -3.58 -6.50
C TRP A 94 6.77 -4.55 -6.45
N ILE A 95 6.94 -5.26 -5.33
CA ILE A 95 8.00 -6.26 -5.21
C ILE A 95 7.76 -7.37 -6.23
N LEU A 96 6.53 -7.88 -6.31
CA LEU A 96 6.15 -8.94 -7.26
C LEU A 96 6.32 -8.51 -8.72
N SER A 97 6.01 -7.26 -9.07
CA SER A 97 6.19 -6.76 -10.44
C SER A 97 7.65 -6.64 -10.86
N THR A 98 8.59 -6.77 -9.91
CA THR A 98 10.04 -6.71 -10.15
C THR A 98 10.69 -8.10 -10.11
N VAL A 99 9.92 -9.19 -10.05
CA VAL A 99 10.42 -10.56 -10.10
C VAL A 99 10.22 -11.13 -11.52
N SER A 100 11.20 -11.88 -12.04
CA SER A 100 11.06 -12.51 -13.35
C SER A 100 9.97 -13.58 -13.34
N LYS A 101 9.29 -13.73 -14.49
CA LYS A 101 8.27 -14.77 -14.66
C LYS A 101 8.83 -16.18 -14.46
N ASP A 102 10.09 -16.39 -14.78
CA ASP A 102 10.75 -17.70 -14.63
C ASP A 102 10.84 -18.11 -13.15
N ILE A 103 11.17 -17.19 -12.26
CA ILE A 103 11.17 -17.46 -10.81
C ILE A 103 9.74 -17.71 -10.32
N VAL A 104 8.77 -16.92 -10.76
CA VAL A 104 7.37 -17.12 -10.39
C VAL A 104 6.89 -18.52 -10.81
N ASN A 105 7.18 -18.92 -12.04
CA ASN A 105 6.85 -20.24 -12.56
C ASN A 105 7.58 -21.36 -11.79
N ALA A 106 8.85 -21.17 -11.43
CA ALA A 106 9.60 -22.13 -10.64
C ALA A 106 8.99 -22.33 -9.24
N ILE A 107 8.56 -21.25 -8.58
CA ILE A 107 7.86 -21.33 -7.28
C ILE A 107 6.53 -22.06 -7.43
N LEU A 108 5.73 -21.72 -8.45
CA LEU A 108 4.45 -22.38 -8.70
C LEU A 108 4.63 -23.88 -8.97
N TYR A 109 5.65 -24.25 -9.74
CA TYR A 109 5.99 -25.65 -9.99
C TYR A 109 6.37 -26.38 -8.69
N ALA A 110 7.27 -25.79 -7.89
CA ALA A 110 7.69 -26.38 -6.61
C ALA A 110 6.55 -26.55 -5.59
N LEU A 111 5.53 -25.69 -5.63
CA LEU A 111 4.34 -25.80 -4.78
C LEU A 111 3.30 -26.82 -5.31
N SER A 112 3.45 -27.28 -6.55
CA SER A 112 2.56 -28.26 -7.19
C SER A 112 3.08 -29.70 -7.16
N ALA A 113 4.32 -29.90 -6.71
CA ALA A 113 4.99 -31.19 -6.58
C ALA A 113 4.96 -31.69 -5.13
#